data_AF-X6EUC2-F1
#
_entry.id   AF-X6EUC2-F1
#
_cell.length_a   1.000
_cell.length_b   1.000
_cell.length_c   1.000
_cell.angle_alpha   90.00
_cell.angle_beta   90.00
_cell.angle_gamma   90.00
#
_symmetry.space_group_name_H-M   'P 1'
#
loop_
_entity.id
_entity.type
_entity.pdbx_description
1 polymer ?
#
loop_
_entity_poly.entity_id
_entity_poly.type
_entity_poly.pdbx_seq_one_letter_code
_entity_poly.pdbx_strand_id
1 'polypeptide(L)'
;MASLQARREKFRLDCFQKLEALVDGANADAIEEANALLRRFSDRSEQTRRAIDEFMLDFKTLVFVVEAGEENFQRPVRKLARARLAKLKQLVNVPA
;
A
#
# COMPACT_ATOMS: atom_id res chain seq x y z
N MET A 1 18.13 -13.65 -18.62
CA MET A 1 16.66 -13.40 -18.58
C MET A 1 16.06 -13.70 -17.21
N ALA A 2 16.25 -14.91 -16.63
CA ALA A 2 15.68 -15.29 -15.32
C ALA A 2 16.11 -14.39 -14.12
N SER A 3 17.34 -13.86 -14.13
CA SER A 3 17.88 -13.07 -13.01
C SER A 3 17.27 -11.67 -12.86
N LEU A 4 16.83 -11.03 -13.95
CA LEU A 4 16.22 -9.70 -13.93
C LEU A 4 14.76 -9.74 -13.46
N GLN A 5 14.04 -10.78 -13.85
CA GLN A 5 12.66 -11.00 -13.42
C GLN A 5 12.59 -11.31 -11.91
N ALA A 6 13.45 -12.22 -11.43
CA ALA A 6 13.54 -12.53 -10.00
C ALA A 6 13.91 -11.30 -9.15
N ARG A 7 14.81 -10.44 -9.63
CA ARG A 7 15.15 -9.18 -8.95
C ARG A 7 13.97 -8.21 -8.88
N ARG A 8 13.18 -8.11 -9.95
CA ARG A 8 11.96 -7.28 -9.97
C ARG A 8 10.89 -7.84 -9.03
N GLU A 9 10.70 -9.15 -8.98
CA GLU A 9 9.77 -9.80 -8.06
C GLU A 9 10.16 -9.57 -6.59
N LYS A 10 11.43 -9.80 -6.24
CA LYS A 10 11.95 -9.53 -4.90
C LYS A 10 11.73 -8.07 -4.51
N PHE A 11 12.12 -7.14 -5.39
CA PHE A 11 11.94 -5.71 -5.13
C PHE A 11 10.48 -5.34 -4.90
N ARG A 12 9.55 -5.90 -5.69
CA ARG A 12 8.12 -5.66 -5.48
C ARG A 12 7.66 -6.20 -4.11
N LEU A 13 8.08 -7.42 -3.75
CA LEU A 13 7.75 -7.99 -2.45
C LEU A 13 8.24 -7.11 -1.30
N ASP A 14 9.49 -6.63 -1.38
CA ASP A 14 10.06 -5.71 -0.39
C ASP A 14 9.23 -4.40 -0.28
N CYS A 15 8.72 -3.88 -1.41
CA CYS A 15 7.83 -2.71 -1.39
C CYS A 15 6.50 -2.99 -0.67
N PHE A 16 5.86 -4.15 -0.91
CA PHE A 16 4.59 -4.48 -0.26
C PHE A 16 4.76 -4.75 1.23
N GLN A 17 5.83 -5.41 1.65
CA GLN A 17 6.14 -5.59 3.07
C GLN A 17 6.29 -4.26 3.80
N LYS A 18 6.93 -3.27 3.15
CA LYS A 18 7.01 -1.91 3.71
C LYS A 18 5.65 -1.23 3.77
N LEU A 19 4.83 -1.33 2.72
CA LEU A 19 3.47 -0.78 2.73
C LEU A 19 2.60 -1.43 3.81
N GLU A 20 2.72 -2.73 4.05
CA GLU A 20 2.05 -3.44 5.13
C GLU A 20 2.47 -2.90 6.50
N ALA A 21 3.78 -2.69 6.72
CA ALA A 21 4.29 -2.08 7.95
C ALA A 21 3.78 -0.65 8.16
N LEU A 22 3.66 0.15 7.09
CA LEU A 22 3.08 1.50 7.15
C LEU A 22 1.60 1.46 7.52
N VAL A 23 0.83 0.47 7.04
CA VAL A 23 -0.58 0.26 7.44
C VAL A 23 -0.69 -0.17 8.90
N ASP A 24 0.28 -0.92 9.42
CA ASP A 24 0.29 -1.35 10.81
C ASP A 24 0.59 -0.20 11.77
N GLY A 25 1.57 0.64 11.42
CA GLY A 25 1.98 1.80 12.23
C GLY A 25 1.11 3.05 12.05
N ALA A 26 0.73 3.37 10.81
CA ALA A 26 -0.14 4.49 10.41
C ALA A 26 0.18 5.84 11.10
N ASN A 27 1.46 6.20 11.14
CA ASN A 27 1.92 7.48 11.69
C ASN A 27 1.85 8.63 10.66
N ALA A 28 2.07 9.86 11.11
CA ALA A 28 1.98 11.08 10.30
C ALA A 28 2.88 11.04 9.04
N ASP A 29 4.11 10.53 9.20
CA ASP A 29 5.11 10.47 8.12
C ASP A 29 4.82 9.36 7.08
N ALA A 30 3.93 8.42 7.41
CA ALA A 30 3.71 7.22 6.61
C ALA A 30 3.09 7.52 5.24
N ILE A 31 2.35 8.63 5.09
CA ILE A 31 1.72 9.03 3.82
C ILE A 31 2.77 9.34 2.76
N GLU A 32 3.83 10.08 3.12
CA GLU A 32 4.89 10.45 2.19
C GLU A 32 5.69 9.23 1.76
N GLU A 33 6.03 8.35 2.72
CA GLU A 33 6.73 7.10 2.42
C GLU A 33 5.92 6.17 1.52
N ALA A 34 4.61 6.01 1.80
CA ALA A 34 3.72 5.22 0.96
C ALA A 34 3.66 5.78 -0.48
N ASN A 35 3.52 7.09 -0.65
CA ASN A 35 3.57 7.73 -1.97
C ASN A 35 4.89 7.44 -2.69
N ALA A 36 6.03 7.57 -1.99
CA ALA A 36 7.34 7.31 -2.58
C ALA A 36 7.51 5.86 -3.03
N LEU A 37 6.97 4.89 -2.29
CA LEU A 37 6.94 3.48 -2.67
C LEU A 37 6.05 3.26 -3.90
N LEU A 38 4.86 3.86 -3.93
CA LEU A 38 3.83 3.63 -4.95
C LEU A 38 4.11 4.31 -6.30
N ARG A 39 4.91 5.37 -6.34
CA ARG A 39 5.38 6.02 -7.59
C ARG A 39 6.02 5.06 -8.59
N ARG A 40 6.49 3.89 -8.12
CA ARG A 40 7.10 2.86 -8.96
C ARG A 40 6.10 1.98 -9.70
N PHE A 41 4.80 2.13 -9.40
CA PHE A 41 3.70 1.39 -10.00
C PHE A 41 2.74 2.31 -10.78
N SER A 42 2.96 3.63 -10.80
CA SER A 42 2.04 4.60 -11.40
C SER A 42 2.09 4.66 -12.93
N ASP A 43 3.15 4.18 -13.55
CA ASP A 43 3.32 4.07 -15.01
C ASP A 43 2.59 2.85 -15.61
N ARG A 44 1.91 2.06 -14.77
CA ARG A 44 1.14 0.88 -15.17
C ARG A 44 -0.23 1.25 -15.74
N SER A 45 -1.06 0.22 -15.90
CA SER A 45 -2.44 0.34 -16.37
C SER A 45 -3.25 1.37 -15.58
N GLU A 46 -4.27 1.95 -16.22
CA GLU A 46 -5.28 2.78 -15.56
C GLU A 46 -5.89 2.09 -14.34
N GLN A 47 -6.10 0.77 -14.42
CA GLN A 47 -6.61 -0.03 -13.31
C GLN A 47 -5.64 -0.04 -12.11
N THR A 48 -4.33 -0.12 -12.36
CA THR A 48 -3.31 -0.04 -11.31
C THR A 48 -3.31 1.36 -10.67
N ARG A 49 -3.37 2.43 -11.47
CA ARG A 49 -3.45 3.80 -10.95
C ARG A 49 -4.67 4.00 -10.04
N ARG A 50 -5.85 3.54 -10.46
CA ARG A 50 -7.05 3.57 -9.61
C ARG A 50 -6.89 2.77 -8.32
N ALA A 51 -6.27 1.59 -8.38
CA ALA A 51 -6.03 0.80 -7.18
C ALA A 51 -5.04 1.48 -6.20
N ILE A 52 -4.06 2.23 -6.72
CA ILE A 52 -3.17 3.08 -5.92
C ILE A 52 -3.98 4.19 -5.24
N ASP A 53 -4.83 4.90 -5.98
CA ASP A 53 -5.64 6.00 -5.44
C ASP A 53 -6.63 5.49 -4.38
N GLU A 54 -7.30 4.36 -4.63
CA GLU A 54 -8.19 3.70 -3.67
C GLU A 54 -7.45 3.31 -2.39
N PHE A 55 -6.25 2.71 -2.51
CA PHE A 55 -5.43 2.37 -1.36
C PHE A 55 -5.01 3.61 -0.57
N MET A 56 -4.53 4.65 -1.25
CA MET A 56 -4.08 5.88 -0.61
C MET A 56 -5.22 6.64 0.08
N LEU A 57 -6.44 6.55 -0.44
CA LEU A 57 -7.62 7.12 0.23
C LEU A 57 -7.85 6.43 1.57
N ASP A 58 -7.99 5.10 1.58
CA ASP A 58 -8.24 4.33 2.80
C ASP A 58 -7.06 4.45 3.79
N PHE A 59 -5.83 4.55 3.29
CA PHE A 59 -4.65 4.73 4.12
C PHE A 59 -4.57 6.12 4.77
N LYS A 60 -4.88 7.20 4.03
CA LYS A 60 -4.98 8.55 4.61
C LYS A 60 -6.08 8.63 5.66
N THR A 61 -7.22 7.96 5.42
CA THR A 61 -8.28 7.84 6.42
C THR A 61 -7.79 7.10 7.66
N LEU A 62 -6.97 6.05 7.51
CA LEU A 62 -6.38 5.35 8.65
C LEU A 62 -5.48 6.27 9.47
N VAL A 63 -4.56 6.99 8.82
CA VAL A 63 -3.66 7.94 9.48
C VAL A 63 -4.46 9.00 10.23
N PHE A 64 -5.47 9.60 9.58
CA PHE A 64 -6.37 10.56 10.22
C PHE A 64 -7.06 9.99 11.48
N VAL A 65 -7.59 8.77 11.39
CA VAL A 65 -8.26 8.09 12.53
C VAL A 65 -7.29 7.83 13.68
N VAL A 66 -6.04 7.44 13.38
CA VAL A 66 -5.00 7.24 14.40
C VAL A 66 -4.62 8.57 15.05
N GLU A 67 -4.38 9.61 14.26
CA GLU A 67 -4.02 10.95 14.75
C GLU A 67 -5.14 11.58 15.58
N ALA A 68 -6.40 11.35 15.20
CA ALA A 68 -7.57 11.83 15.95
C ALA A 68 -7.81 11.08 17.26
N GLY A 69 -7.08 9.98 17.54
CA GLY A 69 -7.31 9.15 18.73
C GLY A 69 -8.60 8.32 18.66
N GLU A 70 -9.14 8.10 17.46
CA GLU A 70 -10.41 7.42 17.22
C GLU A 70 -10.26 5.89 17.23
N GLU A 71 -9.89 5.33 18.39
CA GLU A 71 -9.50 3.92 18.57
C GLU A 71 -10.53 2.92 18.03
N ASN A 72 -11.83 3.21 18.19
CA ASN A 72 -12.94 2.36 17.72
C ASN A 72 -12.93 2.16 16.19
N PHE A 73 -12.37 3.12 15.44
CA PHE A 73 -12.32 3.10 13.98
C PHE A 73 -10.97 2.61 13.43
N GLN A 74 -9.91 2.55 14.24
CA GLN A 74 -8.58 2.14 13.76
C GLN A 74 -8.60 0.72 13.15
N ARG A 75 -9.20 -0.25 13.86
CA ARG A 75 -9.27 -1.64 13.38
C ARG A 75 -10.04 -1.80 12.06
N PRO A 76 -11.29 -1.29 11.92
CA PRO A 76 -12.03 -1.44 10.67
C PRO A 76 -11.35 -0.71 9.50
N VAL A 77 -10.81 0.49 9.69
CA VAL A 77 -10.14 1.23 8.62
C VAL A 77 -8.82 0.54 8.22
N ARG A 78 -8.05 0.00 9.18
CA ARG A 78 -6.86 -0.82 8.87
C ARG A 78 -7.21 -2.03 8.01
N LYS A 79 -8.35 -2.68 8.28
CA LYS A 79 -8.83 -3.80 7.46
C LYS A 79 -9.16 -3.36 6.02
N LEU A 80 -9.75 -2.17 5.83
CA LEU A 80 -10.02 -1.61 4.50
C LEU A 80 -8.73 -1.34 3.73
N ALA A 81 -7.77 -0.63 4.35
CA ALA A 81 -6.47 -0.34 3.74
C ALA A 81 -5.74 -1.62 3.32
N ARG A 82 -5.73 -2.67 4.16
CA ARG A 82 -5.14 -3.97 3.82
C ARG A 82 -5.86 -4.66 2.65
N ALA A 83 -7.19 -4.58 2.59
CA ALA A 83 -7.95 -5.16 1.46
C ALA A 83 -7.60 -4.46 0.12
N ARG A 84 -7.48 -3.12 0.12
CA ARG A 84 -7.03 -2.37 -1.07
C ARG A 84 -5.59 -2.70 -1.44
N LEU A 85 -4.70 -2.84 -0.44
CA LEU A 85 -3.31 -3.21 -0.68
C LEU A 85 -3.18 -4.62 -1.29
N ALA A 86 -3.98 -5.59 -0.83
CA ALA A 86 -4.02 -6.93 -1.40
C ALA A 86 -4.49 -6.93 -2.86
N LYS A 87 -5.53 -6.14 -3.19
CA LYS A 87 -5.98 -5.93 -4.58
C LYS A 87 -4.86 -5.32 -5.43
N LEU A 88 -4.14 -4.33 -4.92
CA LEU A 88 -3.00 -3.74 -5.61
C LEU A 88 -1.88 -4.76 -5.84
N LYS A 89 -1.55 -5.60 -4.84
CA LYS A 89 -0.54 -6.68 -4.91
C LYS A 89 -0.84 -7.66 -6.06
N GLN A 90 -2.12 -8.04 -6.20
CA GLN A 90 -2.59 -8.89 -7.30
C GLN A 90 -2.42 -8.21 -8.67
N LEU A 91 -2.81 -6.95 -8.80
CA LEU A 91 -2.72 -6.20 -10.06
C LEU A 91 -1.29 -5.98 -10.54
N VAL A 92 -0.32 -5.94 -9.62
CA VAL A 92 1.09 -5.78 -9.96
C VAL A 92 1.84 -7.11 -10.01
N ASN A 93 1.12 -8.24 -10.10
CA ASN A 93 1.64 -9.61 -10.27
C ASN A 93 2.70 -9.97 -9.22
N VAL A 94 2.41 -9.71 -7.95
CA VAL A 94 3.23 -10.18 -6.83
C VAL A 94 2.54 -11.42 -6.25
N PRO A 95 3.19 -12.59 -6.22
CA PRO A 95 2.62 -13.79 -5.58
C PRO A 95 2.23 -13.49 -4.13
N ALA A 96 1.12 -14.08 -3.68
CA ALA A 96 0.62 -13.93 -2.31
C ALA A 96 1.68 -14.36 -1.29
#